data_AF-A0A816DEX9-F1
#
_entry.id   AF-A0A816DEX9-F1
#
_cell.length_a   1.000
_cell.length_b   1.000
_cell.length_c   1.000
_cell.angle_alpha   90.00
_cell.angle_beta   90.00
_cell.angle_gamma   90.00
#
_symmetry.space_group_name_H-M   'P 1'
#
loop_
_entity.id
_entity.type
_entity.pdbx_description
1 polymer ?
#
loop_
_entity_poly.entity_id
_entity_poly.type
_entity_poly.pdbx_seq_one_letter_code
_entity_poly.pdbx_strand_id
1 'polypeptide(L)'
;MVSRRRPPHVYLPISAVTHMTDYISTCQILRAAGRIDPDPNKWLPNYKLIGVKHDDLLSLDNEFSPRKNIKVRVFDMDHSVPCCGYGFYECRQKLKKEFQHLSGKDIGMLRKTNGVEVTEEVMIPLFAFMGDTTAVIFNEYGKELLQFPVIIVECSFIDNDLHGERAADVKHIIWDELQPFVLQHPNTIFVLIHFSQQYKCEQIKQFFQKLNLPNVVPFL
;
A
#
# COMPACT_ATOMS: atom_id res chain seq x y z
N MET A 1 -6.73 19.04 26.82
CA MET A 1 -5.42 19.44 26.22
C MET A 1 -5.22 18.58 24.98
N VAL A 2 -5.18 19.16 23.77
CA VAL A 2 -5.03 18.39 22.52
C VAL A 2 -3.65 18.68 21.95
N SER A 3 -2.85 17.64 21.70
CA SER A 3 -1.42 17.76 21.37
C SER A 3 -1.14 18.25 19.93
N ARG A 4 -2.10 18.15 19.00
CA ARG A 4 -1.98 18.57 17.59
C ARG A 4 -3.29 19.15 17.08
N ARG A 5 -3.20 20.19 16.24
CA ARG A 5 -4.37 20.76 15.53
C ARG A 5 -4.95 19.83 14.45
N ARG A 6 -4.16 18.85 13.98
CA ARG A 6 -4.56 17.86 12.96
C ARG A 6 -4.11 16.48 13.42
N PRO A 7 -5.02 15.62 13.90
CA PRO A 7 -4.67 14.27 14.30
C PRO A 7 -4.27 13.47 13.05
N PRO A 8 -3.21 12.65 13.11
CA PRO A 8 -2.86 11.75 12.02
C PRO A 8 -3.99 10.71 11.82
N HIS A 9 -4.28 10.41 10.57
CA HIS A 9 -5.08 9.25 10.19
C HIS A 9 -4.15 8.05 10.07
N VAL A 10 -4.50 6.96 10.73
CA VAL A 10 -3.77 5.69 10.69
C VAL A 10 -4.73 4.65 10.13
N TYR A 11 -4.36 4.10 8.97
CA TYR A 11 -5.12 3.06 8.30
C TYR A 11 -4.50 1.71 8.67
N LEU A 12 -5.35 0.74 8.99
CA LEU A 12 -4.95 -0.58 9.44
C LEU A 12 -6.08 -1.59 9.18
N PRO A 13 -5.81 -2.91 9.16
CA PRO A 13 -6.86 -3.91 9.00
C PRO A 13 -8.00 -3.67 9.99
N ILE A 14 -9.25 -3.76 9.54
CA ILE A 14 -10.41 -3.43 10.39
C ILE A 14 -10.46 -4.27 11.67
N SER A 15 -10.03 -5.53 11.60
CA SER A 15 -9.95 -6.44 12.74
C SER A 15 -8.93 -5.99 13.81
N ALA A 16 -7.93 -5.19 13.42
CA ALA A 16 -6.88 -4.71 14.32
C ALA A 16 -7.25 -3.40 15.04
N VAL A 17 -8.34 -2.73 14.67
CA VAL A 17 -8.70 -1.40 15.21
C VAL A 17 -8.87 -1.42 16.72
N THR A 18 -9.62 -2.39 17.25
CA THR A 18 -9.84 -2.52 18.70
C THR A 18 -8.53 -2.75 19.44
N HIS A 19 -7.75 -3.75 19.01
CA HIS A 19 -6.46 -4.07 19.62
C HIS A 19 -5.48 -2.89 19.59
N MET A 20 -5.42 -2.15 18.48
CA MET A 20 -4.56 -0.97 18.37
C MET A 20 -5.05 0.17 19.26
N THR A 21 -6.37 0.33 19.42
CA THR A 21 -6.96 1.32 20.33
C THR A 21 -6.54 1.03 21.77
N ASP A 22 -6.67 -0.23 22.19
CA ASP A 22 -6.29 -0.68 23.53
C ASP A 22 -4.79 -0.48 23.76
N TYR A 23 -3.96 -0.92 22.82
CA TYR A 23 -2.51 -0.77 22.87
C TYR A 23 -2.08 0.69 23.05
N ILE A 24 -2.56 1.61 22.20
CA ILE A 24 -2.20 3.02 22.29
C ILE A 24 -2.65 3.62 23.63
N SER A 25 -3.87 3.31 24.06
CA SER A 25 -4.44 3.82 25.31
C SER A 25 -3.62 3.36 26.51
N THR A 26 -3.27 2.07 26.59
CA THR A 26 -2.42 1.53 27.66
C THR A 26 -1.03 2.18 27.66
N CYS A 27 -0.40 2.33 26.49
CA CYS A 27 0.90 3.01 26.39
C CYS A 27 0.85 4.45 26.91
N GLN A 28 -0.24 5.18 26.65
CA GLN A 28 -0.41 6.56 27.10
C GLN A 28 -0.62 6.66 28.62
N ILE A 29 -1.43 5.78 29.21
CA ILE A 29 -1.61 5.69 30.66
C ILE A 29 -0.28 5.42 31.35
N LEU A 30 0.48 4.43 30.86
CA LEU A 30 1.80 4.08 31.40
C LEU A 30 2.77 5.26 31.32
N ARG A 31 2.82 5.96 30.17
CA ARG A 31 3.68 7.13 29.99
C ARG A 31 3.31 8.30 30.91
N ALA A 32 2.03 8.46 31.22
CA ALA A 32 1.57 9.46 32.17
C ALA A 32 1.80 9.07 33.65
N ALA A 33 2.35 7.88 33.91
CA ALA A 33 2.40 7.26 35.23
C ALA A 33 1.01 7.18 35.88
N GLY A 34 0.00 6.79 35.09
CA GLY A 34 -1.39 6.66 35.56
C GLY A 34 -2.14 7.99 35.76
N ARG A 35 -1.53 9.13 35.41
CA ARG A 35 -2.15 10.47 35.59
C ARG A 35 -3.10 10.91 34.48
N ILE A 36 -3.22 10.11 33.42
CA ILE A 36 -4.24 10.30 32.39
C ILE A 36 -5.40 9.35 32.71
N ASP A 37 -6.58 9.93 32.83
CA ASP A 37 -7.84 9.18 32.86
C ASP A 37 -8.17 8.76 31.42
N PRO A 38 -8.27 7.45 31.10
CA PRO A 38 -8.60 6.96 29.77
C PRO A 38 -10.06 7.19 29.39
N ASP A 39 -10.89 7.76 30.28
CA ASP A 39 -12.25 8.18 29.96
C ASP A 39 -12.23 9.11 28.72
N PRO A 40 -12.82 8.70 27.58
CA PRO A 40 -12.83 9.49 26.36
C PRO A 40 -13.58 10.81 26.51
N ASN A 41 -14.38 10.99 27.57
CA ASN A 41 -15.02 12.25 27.92
C ASN A 41 -14.08 13.24 28.62
N LYS A 42 -12.95 12.76 29.16
CA LYS A 42 -11.95 13.56 29.87
C LYS A 42 -10.66 13.71 29.08
N TRP A 43 -10.32 12.70 28.28
CA TRP A 43 -9.11 12.69 27.47
C TRP A 43 -9.42 12.25 26.03
N LEU A 44 -9.28 13.19 25.09
CA LEU A 44 -9.52 12.95 23.68
C LEU A 44 -8.24 12.44 23.00
N PRO A 45 -8.27 11.23 22.40
CA PRO A 45 -7.17 10.73 21.59
C PRO A 45 -6.85 11.70 20.45
N ASN A 46 -5.57 11.92 20.21
CA ASN A 46 -5.09 12.82 19.17
C ASN A 46 -4.60 12.05 17.93
N TYR A 47 -5.40 11.07 17.49
CA TYR A 47 -5.20 10.26 16.30
C TYR A 47 -6.57 9.76 15.84
N LYS A 48 -6.68 9.34 14.57
CA LYS A 48 -7.85 8.64 14.05
C LYS A 48 -7.41 7.30 13.50
N LEU A 49 -7.84 6.22 14.12
CA LEU A 49 -7.68 4.87 13.56
C LEU A 49 -8.82 4.63 12.58
N ILE A 50 -8.49 4.14 11.39
CA ILE A 50 -9.43 3.87 10.31
C ILE A 50 -9.21 2.42 9.87
N GLY A 51 -10.16 1.56 10.23
CA GLY A 51 -10.16 0.17 9.78
C GLY A 51 -10.43 0.09 8.29
N VAL A 52 -9.61 -0.68 7.58
CA VAL A 52 -9.75 -0.93 6.14
C VAL A 52 -9.93 -2.42 5.85
N LYS A 53 -10.48 -2.72 4.68
CA LYS A 53 -10.74 -4.06 4.13
C LYS A 53 -10.29 -4.12 2.68
N HIS A 54 -10.11 -5.33 2.15
CA HIS A 54 -10.00 -5.55 0.71
C HIS A 54 -11.04 -4.75 -0.08
N ASP A 55 -10.61 -4.24 -1.24
CA ASP A 55 -11.38 -3.42 -2.18
C ASP A 55 -11.82 -2.03 -1.68
N ASP A 56 -11.49 -1.65 -0.44
CA ASP A 56 -11.66 -0.27 -0.02
C ASP A 56 -10.87 0.66 -0.94
N LEU A 57 -11.53 1.73 -1.40
CA LEU A 57 -10.93 2.77 -2.23
C LEU A 57 -10.92 4.09 -1.45
N LEU A 58 -9.78 4.40 -0.85
CA LEU A 58 -9.58 5.56 0.00
C LEU A 58 -9.21 6.77 -0.86
N SER A 59 -9.77 7.95 -0.57
CA SER A 59 -9.22 9.21 -1.06
C SER A 59 -8.30 9.81 0.00
N LEU A 60 -7.08 10.18 -0.41
CA LEU A 60 -6.14 10.91 0.44
C LEU A 60 -6.27 12.44 0.29
N ASP A 61 -7.25 12.89 -0.48
CA ASP A 61 -7.54 14.30 -0.61
C ASP A 61 -8.00 14.83 0.74
N ASN A 62 -7.24 15.81 1.26
CA ASN A 62 -7.59 16.50 2.48
C ASN A 62 -7.61 18.00 2.23
N GLU A 63 -8.29 18.73 3.12
CA GLU A 63 -8.46 20.19 3.06
C GLU A 63 -7.14 20.98 2.89
N PHE A 64 -5.99 20.36 3.20
CA PHE A 64 -4.67 20.98 3.19
C PHE A 64 -3.76 20.55 2.04
N SER A 65 -4.17 19.55 1.25
CA SER A 65 -3.51 19.16 0.00
C SER A 65 -4.54 18.76 -1.08
N PRO A 66 -5.45 19.68 -1.47
CA PRO A 66 -6.57 19.40 -2.38
C PRO A 66 -6.15 19.15 -3.85
N ARG A 67 -4.85 18.95 -4.12
CA ARG A 67 -4.29 18.89 -5.48
C ARG A 67 -3.75 17.51 -5.86
N LYS A 68 -3.78 16.53 -4.97
CA LYS A 68 -3.11 15.26 -5.26
C LYS A 68 -4.02 14.22 -5.94
N ASN A 69 -5.36 14.33 -5.87
CA ASN A 69 -6.30 13.39 -6.49
C ASN A 69 -5.85 11.94 -6.31
N ILE A 70 -5.34 11.60 -5.12
CA ILE A 70 -4.75 10.28 -4.88
C ILE A 70 -5.84 9.38 -4.34
N LYS A 71 -6.03 8.26 -5.01
CA LYS A 71 -6.80 7.15 -4.49
C LYS A 71 -5.88 6.01 -4.09
N VAL A 72 -6.26 5.31 -3.04
CA VAL A 72 -5.53 4.15 -2.53
C VAL A 72 -6.48 2.98 -2.49
N ARG A 73 -6.17 1.93 -3.25
CA ARG A 73 -6.87 0.65 -3.17
C ARG A 73 -6.23 -0.22 -2.11
N VAL A 74 -7.06 -0.90 -1.33
CA VAL A 74 -6.62 -1.84 -0.30
C VAL A 74 -6.72 -3.27 -0.80
N PHE A 75 -5.67 -4.05 -0.57
CA PHE A 75 -5.58 -5.47 -0.88
C PHE A 75 -5.45 -6.25 0.41
N ASP A 76 -6.15 -7.39 0.55
CA ASP A 76 -5.90 -8.30 1.66
C ASP A 76 -4.63 -9.10 1.35
N MET A 77 -3.74 -9.26 2.33
CA MET A 77 -2.51 -10.02 2.14
C MET A 77 -2.66 -11.44 2.67
N ASP A 78 -2.06 -12.40 1.97
CA ASP A 78 -1.92 -13.75 2.50
C ASP A 78 -0.82 -13.78 3.57
N HIS A 79 -1.20 -13.62 4.83
CA HIS A 79 -0.27 -13.62 5.96
C HIS A 79 -0.89 -14.21 7.23
N SER A 80 -0.05 -14.55 8.22
CA SER A 80 -0.46 -15.22 9.47
C SER A 80 -1.35 -14.36 10.38
N VAL A 81 -1.22 -13.05 10.28
CA VAL A 81 -2.02 -12.04 10.98
C VAL A 81 -2.67 -11.11 9.95
N PRO A 82 -3.76 -10.40 10.31
CA PRO A 82 -4.38 -9.43 9.42
C PRO A 82 -3.34 -8.43 8.89
N CYS A 83 -3.17 -8.41 7.58
CA CYS A 83 -2.23 -7.55 6.87
C CYS A 83 -2.90 -7.01 5.60
N CYS A 84 -2.58 -5.78 5.23
CA CYS A 84 -3.13 -5.13 4.05
C CYS A 84 -2.00 -4.57 3.18
N GLY A 85 -2.15 -4.75 1.88
CA GLY A 85 -1.38 -4.07 0.84
C GLY A 85 -2.14 -2.84 0.32
N TYR A 86 -1.42 -1.91 -0.30
CA TYR A 86 -1.95 -0.64 -0.77
C TYR A 86 -1.45 -0.31 -2.17
N GLY A 87 -2.38 -0.11 -3.12
CA GLY A 87 -2.09 0.39 -4.46
C GLY A 87 -2.44 1.86 -4.58
N PHE A 88 -1.45 2.70 -4.89
CA PHE A 88 -1.61 4.15 -4.98
C PHE A 88 -1.82 4.59 -6.43
N TYR A 89 -2.90 5.35 -6.64
CA TYR A 89 -3.31 5.84 -7.95
C TYR A 89 -3.37 7.36 -7.98
N GLU A 90 -2.97 7.95 -9.09
CA GLU A 90 -3.32 9.33 -9.44
C GLU A 90 -4.62 9.32 -10.27
N CYS A 91 -5.63 10.06 -9.83
CA CYS A 91 -6.88 10.24 -10.56
C CYS A 91 -6.81 11.47 -11.46
N ARG A 92 -7.00 11.26 -12.76
CA ARG A 92 -7.08 12.32 -13.77
C ARG A 92 -8.44 12.29 -14.47
N GLN A 93 -8.93 13.46 -14.86
CA GLN A 93 -10.08 13.57 -15.75
C GLN A 93 -9.58 13.55 -17.20
N LYS A 94 -10.04 12.58 -17.99
CA LYS A 94 -9.72 12.48 -19.42
C LYS A 94 -10.99 12.64 -20.25
N LEU A 95 -10.88 13.21 -21.44
CA LEU A 95 -12.00 13.31 -22.37
C LEU A 95 -12.42 11.90 -22.80
N LYS A 96 -13.72 11.58 -22.66
CA LYS A 96 -14.25 10.28 -23.06
C LYS A 96 -14.03 10.04 -24.55
N LYS A 97 -13.80 8.78 -24.94
CA LYS A 97 -13.43 8.42 -26.31
C LYS A 97 -14.44 8.91 -27.35
N GLU A 98 -15.73 8.86 -27.03
CA GLU A 98 -16.82 9.30 -27.89
C GLU A 98 -16.80 10.82 -28.19
N PHE A 99 -16.07 11.64 -27.43
CA PHE A 99 -15.97 13.08 -27.67
C PHE A 99 -14.63 13.51 -28.27
N GLN A 100 -13.66 12.60 -28.45
CA GLN A 100 -12.31 12.95 -28.94
C GLN A 100 -12.28 13.46 -30.38
N HIS A 101 -13.29 13.15 -31.18
CA HIS A 101 -13.41 13.60 -32.57
C HIS A 101 -14.03 15.00 -32.71
N LEU A 102 -14.58 15.56 -31.63
CA LEU A 102 -15.25 16.86 -31.64
C LEU A 102 -14.25 18.00 -31.45
N SER A 103 -14.58 19.18 -31.98
CA SER A 103 -13.77 20.37 -31.73
C SER A 103 -13.91 20.83 -30.28
N GLY A 104 -12.90 21.54 -29.76
CA GLY A 104 -12.98 22.10 -28.40
C GLY A 104 -14.17 23.03 -28.18
N LYS A 105 -14.66 23.68 -29.26
CA LYS A 105 -15.85 24.54 -29.22
C LYS A 105 -17.12 23.71 -29.02
N ASP A 106 -17.26 22.60 -29.73
CA ASP A 106 -18.42 21.71 -29.65
C ASP A 106 -18.46 20.99 -28.29
N ILE A 107 -17.30 20.52 -27.79
CA ILE A 107 -17.17 19.95 -26.44
C ILE A 107 -17.58 20.98 -25.38
N GLY A 108 -17.13 22.24 -25.54
CA GLY A 108 -17.51 23.32 -24.64
C GLY A 108 -19.01 23.61 -24.64
N MET A 109 -19.66 23.51 -25.79
CA MET A 109 -21.11 23.68 -25.93
C MET A 109 -21.89 22.52 -25.31
N LEU A 110 -21.47 21.27 -25.54
CA LEU A 110 -22.05 20.09 -24.90
C LEU A 110 -22.00 20.19 -23.37
N ARG A 111 -20.87 20.65 -22.82
CA ARG A 111 -20.72 20.81 -21.37
C ARG A 111 -21.59 21.94 -20.81
N LYS A 112 -21.62 23.10 -21.47
CA LYS A 112 -22.31 24.31 -20.98
C LYS A 112 -23.82 24.27 -21.21
N THR A 113 -24.26 23.79 -22.36
CA THR A 113 -25.64 23.88 -22.81
C THR A 113 -26.43 22.62 -22.46
N ASN A 114 -25.80 21.45 -22.53
CA ASN A 114 -26.49 20.17 -22.36
C ASN A 114 -26.16 19.50 -21.02
N GLY A 115 -25.23 20.08 -20.23
CA GLY A 115 -24.78 19.51 -18.96
C GLY A 115 -24.09 18.15 -19.11
N VAL A 116 -23.63 17.81 -20.32
CA VAL A 116 -23.07 16.49 -20.61
C VAL A 116 -21.71 16.34 -19.95
N GLU A 117 -21.53 15.26 -19.21
CA GLU A 117 -20.24 14.89 -18.63
C GLU A 117 -19.34 14.31 -19.73
N VAL A 118 -18.51 15.19 -20.29
CA VAL A 118 -17.60 14.88 -21.40
C VAL A 118 -16.30 14.22 -20.98
N THR A 119 -15.99 14.21 -19.69
CA THR A 119 -14.79 13.58 -19.13
C THR A 119 -15.12 12.35 -18.31
N GLU A 120 -14.18 11.43 -18.21
CA GLU A 120 -14.19 10.29 -17.30
C GLU A 120 -12.99 10.35 -16.37
N GLU A 121 -13.16 9.85 -15.14
CA GLU A 121 -12.06 9.66 -14.22
C GLU A 121 -11.26 8.41 -14.61
N VAL A 122 -9.95 8.57 -14.71
CA VAL A 122 -9.01 7.47 -14.96
C VAL A 122 -8.02 7.39 -13.82
N MET A 123 -7.90 6.19 -13.23
CA MET A 123 -6.90 5.88 -12.21
C MET A 123 -5.59 5.45 -12.89
N ILE A 124 -4.52 6.20 -12.65
CA ILE A 124 -3.18 5.92 -13.18
C ILE A 124 -2.36 5.32 -12.04
N PRO A 125 -1.87 4.06 -12.17
CA PRO A 125 -1.10 3.42 -11.11
C PRO A 125 0.24 4.14 -10.89
N LEU A 126 0.56 4.43 -9.62
CA LEU A 126 1.81 5.07 -9.22
C LEU A 126 2.78 4.05 -8.61
N PHE A 127 2.40 3.43 -7.50
CA PHE A 127 3.17 2.35 -6.88
C PHE A 127 2.26 1.50 -5.99
N ALA A 128 2.66 0.26 -5.75
CA ALA A 128 2.03 -0.62 -4.78
C ALA A 128 2.97 -0.88 -3.60
N PHE A 129 2.42 -1.02 -2.40
CA PHE A 129 3.12 -1.41 -1.18
C PHE A 129 2.40 -2.59 -0.55
N MET A 130 3.01 -3.76 -0.55
CA MET A 130 2.31 -5.01 -0.22
C MET A 130 2.48 -5.44 1.24
N GLY A 131 3.44 -4.88 1.97
CA GLY A 131 3.74 -5.35 3.33
C GLY A 131 4.12 -6.83 3.35
N ASP A 132 3.85 -7.50 4.48
CA ASP A 132 4.14 -8.91 4.69
C ASP A 132 3.06 -9.79 4.05
N THR A 133 3.47 -10.75 3.23
CA THR A 133 2.59 -11.61 2.44
C THR A 133 3.35 -12.80 1.82
N THR A 134 2.66 -13.68 1.11
CA THR A 134 3.25 -14.73 0.27
C THR A 134 3.16 -14.37 -1.22
N ALA A 135 3.90 -15.07 -2.08
CA ALA A 135 3.86 -14.82 -3.53
C ALA A 135 2.48 -15.10 -4.18
N VAL A 136 1.54 -15.71 -3.45
CA VAL A 136 0.17 -16.00 -3.92
C VAL A 136 -0.56 -14.73 -4.38
N ILE A 137 -0.27 -13.57 -3.75
CA ILE A 137 -0.92 -12.30 -4.12
C ILE A 137 -0.67 -11.89 -5.58
N PHE A 138 0.44 -12.33 -6.20
CA PHE A 138 0.71 -12.05 -7.60
C PHE A 138 -0.12 -12.90 -8.54
N ASN A 139 -0.60 -14.07 -8.10
CA ASN A 139 -1.57 -14.87 -8.85
C ASN A 139 -2.99 -14.33 -8.65
N GLU A 140 -3.35 -13.96 -7.42
CA GLU A 140 -4.69 -13.47 -7.08
C GLU A 140 -4.96 -12.07 -7.65
N TYR A 141 -4.03 -11.15 -7.47
CA TYR A 141 -4.18 -9.74 -7.84
C TYR A 141 -3.33 -9.32 -9.03
N GLY A 142 -2.57 -10.24 -9.65
CA GLY A 142 -1.58 -9.93 -10.69
C GLY A 142 -2.11 -9.07 -11.83
N LYS A 143 -3.36 -9.27 -12.24
CA LYS A 143 -3.99 -8.45 -13.30
C LYS A 143 -3.99 -6.96 -12.98
N GLU A 144 -4.13 -6.58 -11.72
CA GLU A 144 -4.11 -5.19 -11.26
C GLU A 144 -2.72 -4.81 -10.73
N LEU A 145 -2.14 -5.64 -9.86
CA LEU A 145 -0.88 -5.39 -9.17
C LEU A 145 0.30 -5.22 -10.14
N LEU A 146 0.35 -5.99 -11.22
CA LEU A 146 1.45 -5.96 -12.19
C LEU A 146 1.31 -4.83 -13.23
N GLN A 147 0.27 -3.99 -13.12
CA GLN A 147 0.18 -2.74 -13.88
C GLN A 147 0.96 -1.60 -13.21
N PHE A 148 1.35 -1.75 -11.95
CA PHE A 148 2.11 -0.73 -11.24
C PHE A 148 3.54 -0.66 -11.75
N PRO A 149 4.07 0.56 -12.00
CA PRO A 149 5.46 0.71 -12.44
C PRO A 149 6.47 0.45 -11.32
N VAL A 150 6.03 0.52 -10.05
CA VAL A 150 6.84 0.22 -8.87
C VAL A 150 6.01 -0.64 -7.90
N ILE A 151 6.56 -1.75 -7.46
CA ILE A 151 5.97 -2.64 -6.45
C ILE A 151 6.97 -2.77 -5.30
N ILE A 152 6.57 -2.35 -4.11
CA ILE A 152 7.32 -2.55 -2.87
C ILE A 152 6.74 -3.78 -2.19
N VAL A 153 7.54 -4.82 -2.03
CA VAL A 153 7.09 -6.13 -1.54
C VAL A 153 8.16 -6.77 -0.66
N GLU A 154 7.73 -7.57 0.31
CA GLU A 154 8.68 -8.34 1.12
C GLU A 154 9.44 -9.39 0.30
N CYS A 155 10.65 -9.71 0.75
CA CYS A 155 11.43 -10.86 0.32
C CYS A 155 12.25 -11.32 1.51
N SER A 156 11.62 -12.06 2.42
CA SER A 156 12.23 -12.47 3.68
C SER A 156 13.45 -13.38 3.48
N PHE A 157 13.44 -14.22 2.44
CA PHE A 157 14.51 -15.19 2.18
C PHE A 157 15.06 -15.10 0.76
N ILE A 158 16.39 -15.04 0.64
CA ILE A 158 17.09 -15.02 -0.66
C ILE A 158 17.60 -16.41 -1.09
N ASP A 159 17.52 -17.40 -0.22
CA ASP A 159 17.85 -18.78 -0.50
C ASP A 159 16.77 -19.72 0.09
N ASN A 160 16.82 -20.98 -0.35
CA ASN A 160 15.92 -22.04 0.13
C ASN A 160 16.47 -22.74 1.39
N ASP A 161 17.55 -22.24 2.01
CA ASP A 161 18.11 -22.80 3.24
C ASP A 161 17.33 -22.27 4.44
N LEU A 162 16.06 -22.69 4.50
CA LEU A 162 15.26 -22.61 5.70
C LEU A 162 15.86 -23.59 6.71
N HIS A 163 16.78 -23.09 7.54
CA HIS A 163 17.45 -23.84 8.60
C HIS A 163 16.47 -24.24 9.73
N GLY A 164 15.47 -25.08 9.43
CA GLY A 164 14.61 -25.73 10.41
C GLY A 164 13.10 -25.54 10.25
N GLU A 165 12.63 -24.66 9.36
CA GLU A 165 11.20 -24.41 9.11
C GLU A 165 10.79 -24.88 7.70
N ARG A 166 9.61 -25.47 7.55
CA ARG A 166 9.12 -25.84 6.21
C ARG A 166 8.73 -24.55 5.49
N ALA A 167 9.17 -24.38 4.24
CA ALA A 167 8.80 -23.23 3.40
C ALA A 167 7.29 -22.95 3.38
N ALA A 168 6.47 -24.02 3.43
CA ALA A 168 5.02 -23.93 3.46
C ALA A 168 4.42 -23.34 4.76
N ASP A 169 5.16 -23.36 5.86
CA ASP A 169 4.71 -22.84 7.16
C ASP A 169 5.07 -21.35 7.33
N VAL A 170 6.00 -20.85 6.52
CA VAL A 170 6.48 -19.48 6.56
C VAL A 170 5.61 -18.63 5.62
N LYS A 171 4.69 -17.85 6.20
CA LYS A 171 3.77 -16.94 5.48
C LYS A 171 4.48 -15.67 4.95
N HIS A 172 5.66 -15.86 4.34
CA HIS A 172 6.54 -14.82 3.80
C HIS A 172 7.05 -15.21 2.41
N ILE A 173 7.62 -14.26 1.68
CA ILE A 173 8.15 -14.51 0.33
C ILE A 173 9.59 -15.04 0.37
N ILE A 174 9.84 -16.10 -0.40
CA ILE A 174 11.16 -16.55 -0.79
C ILE A 174 11.46 -16.06 -2.21
N TRP A 175 12.69 -15.64 -2.48
CA TRP A 175 13.10 -15.07 -3.77
C TRP A 175 12.69 -15.94 -4.97
N ASP A 176 12.87 -17.26 -4.89
CA ASP A 176 12.55 -18.21 -5.97
C ASP A 176 11.06 -18.19 -6.36
N GLU A 177 10.17 -17.82 -5.42
CA GLU A 177 8.73 -17.68 -5.68
C GLU A 177 8.39 -16.35 -6.35
N LEU A 178 9.13 -15.29 -6.02
CA LEU A 178 8.94 -13.95 -6.57
C LEU A 178 9.61 -13.79 -7.95
N GLN A 179 10.76 -14.43 -8.16
CA GLN A 179 11.59 -14.31 -9.36
C GLN A 179 10.81 -14.50 -10.67
N PRO A 180 9.90 -15.48 -10.83
CA PRO A 180 9.14 -15.64 -12.06
C PRO A 180 8.31 -14.41 -12.43
N PHE A 181 7.72 -13.74 -11.44
CA PHE A 181 6.94 -12.51 -11.66
C PHE A 181 7.85 -11.34 -12.06
N VAL A 182 9.01 -11.22 -11.42
CA VAL A 182 10.02 -10.19 -11.74
C VAL A 182 10.49 -10.32 -13.18
N LEU A 183 10.81 -11.55 -13.62
CA LEU A 183 11.30 -11.81 -14.97
C LEU A 183 10.23 -11.56 -16.05
N GLN A 184 8.96 -11.84 -15.74
CA GLN A 184 7.84 -11.59 -16.65
C GLN A 184 7.48 -10.10 -16.78
N HIS A 185 7.92 -9.26 -15.84
CA HIS A 185 7.56 -7.83 -15.78
C HIS A 185 8.79 -6.93 -15.76
N PRO A 186 9.59 -6.89 -16.86
CA PRO A 186 10.83 -6.13 -16.91
C PRO A 186 10.64 -4.61 -16.80
N ASN A 187 9.44 -4.11 -17.05
CA ASN A 187 9.11 -2.68 -16.95
C ASN A 187 8.62 -2.26 -15.54
N THR A 188 8.44 -3.22 -14.63
CA THR A 188 8.04 -2.96 -13.24
C THR A 188 9.26 -3.06 -12.35
N ILE A 189 9.51 -2.02 -11.56
CA ILE A 189 10.58 -2.02 -10.56
C ILE A 189 10.06 -2.68 -9.29
N PHE A 190 10.71 -3.76 -8.87
CA PHE A 190 10.45 -4.45 -7.61
C PHE A 190 11.43 -3.94 -6.55
N VAL A 191 10.91 -3.19 -5.57
CA VAL A 191 11.65 -2.77 -4.39
C VAL A 191 11.44 -3.82 -3.31
N LEU A 192 12.50 -4.55 -2.98
CA LEU A 192 12.43 -5.65 -2.03
C LEU A 192 12.75 -5.15 -0.63
N ILE A 193 11.87 -5.42 0.32
CA ILE A 193 11.98 -5.04 1.73
C ILE A 193 11.91 -6.27 2.65
N HIS A 194 12.04 -6.05 3.95
CA HIS A 194 11.74 -7.05 4.99
C HIS A 194 12.59 -8.33 4.90
N PHE A 195 13.87 -8.20 4.54
CA PHE A 195 14.81 -9.33 4.58
C PHE A 195 14.99 -9.86 6.00
N SER A 196 15.08 -11.19 6.15
CA SER A 196 15.36 -11.83 7.43
C SER A 196 16.69 -11.35 8.01
N GLN A 197 16.72 -11.16 9.33
CA GLN A 197 17.91 -10.75 10.08
C GLN A 197 19.04 -11.78 10.05
N GLN A 198 18.77 -13.01 9.59
CA GLN A 198 19.81 -14.02 9.41
C GLN A 198 20.84 -13.63 8.33
N TYR A 199 20.45 -12.75 7.40
CA TYR A 199 21.33 -12.27 6.35
C TYR A 199 21.96 -10.94 6.71
N LYS A 200 23.26 -10.81 6.46
CA LYS A 200 23.96 -9.53 6.47
C LYS A 200 23.63 -8.75 5.19
N CYS A 201 23.62 -7.42 5.28
CA CYS A 201 23.37 -6.55 4.12
C CYS A 201 24.32 -6.86 2.95
N GLU A 202 25.58 -7.19 3.20
CA GLU A 202 26.54 -7.56 2.16
C GLU A 202 26.15 -8.85 1.42
N GLN A 203 25.61 -9.84 2.12
CA GLN A 203 25.16 -11.10 1.51
C GLN A 203 24.01 -10.84 0.54
N ILE A 204 23.03 -10.03 0.97
CA ILE A 204 21.88 -9.67 0.13
C ILE A 204 22.34 -8.86 -1.09
N LYS A 205 23.23 -7.87 -0.90
CA LYS A 205 23.81 -7.11 -2.04
C LYS A 205 24.51 -8.01 -3.04
N GLN A 206 25.38 -8.90 -2.56
CA GLN A 206 26.13 -9.81 -3.44
C GLN A 206 25.20 -10.76 -4.18
N PHE A 207 24.14 -11.26 -3.54
CA PHE A 207 23.15 -12.11 -4.17
C PHE A 207 22.48 -11.41 -5.37
N PHE A 208 21.90 -10.23 -5.16
CA PHE A 208 21.21 -9.51 -6.24
C PHE A 208 22.15 -8.90 -7.28
N GLN A 209 23.38 -8.54 -6.91
CA GLN A 209 24.40 -8.13 -7.87
C GLN A 209 24.77 -9.27 -8.84
N LYS A 210 24.85 -10.52 -8.35
CA LYS A 210 25.11 -11.69 -9.19
C LYS A 210 23.96 -11.98 -10.14
N LEU A 211 22.72 -11.81 -9.70
CA LEU A 211 21.53 -11.98 -10.55
C LEU A 211 21.45 -10.94 -11.66
N ASN A 212 21.97 -9.72 -11.41
CA ASN A 212 22.06 -8.65 -12.39
C ASN A 212 20.71 -8.30 -13.06
N LEU A 213 19.64 -8.26 -12.26
CA LEU A 213 18.30 -7.89 -12.71
C LEU A 213 18.10 -6.37 -12.55
N PRO A 214 17.94 -5.60 -13.65
CA PRO A 214 17.87 -4.14 -13.59
C PRO A 214 16.58 -3.61 -12.96
N ASN A 215 15.54 -4.45 -12.88
CA ASN A 215 14.23 -4.12 -12.33
C ASN A 215 14.05 -4.59 -10.88
N VAL A 216 15.15 -4.92 -10.18
CA VAL A 216 15.14 -5.32 -8.76
C VAL A 216 15.99 -4.37 -7.94
N VAL A 217 15.41 -3.84 -6.86
CA VAL A 217 16.06 -2.90 -5.95
C VAL A 217 15.93 -3.42 -4.51
N PRO A 218 16.97 -4.07 -3.96
CA PRO A 218 17.00 -4.44 -2.54
C PRO A 218 17.11 -3.19 -1.67
N PHE A 219 16.15 -2.98 -0.76
CA PHE A 219 16.16 -1.88 0.20
C PHE A 219 16.73 -2.39 1.53
N LEU A 220 17.95 -1.95 1.86
CA LEU A 220 18.79 -2.48 2.95
C LEU A 220 19.19 -1.39 3.96
#